data_AF-R0MBP6-F1
#
_entry.id   AF-R0MBP6-F1
#
_cell.length_a   1.000
_cell.length_b   1.000
_cell.length_c   1.000
_cell.angle_alpha   90.00
_cell.angle_beta   90.00
_cell.angle_gamma   90.00
#
_symmetry.space_group_name_H-M   'P 1'
#
loop_
_entity.id
_entity.type
_entity.pdbx_description
1 polymer ?
#
loop_
_entity_poly.entity_id
_entity_poly.type
_entity_poly.pdbx_seq_one_letter_code
_entity_poly.pdbx_strand_id
1 'polypeptide(L)'
;MPPLTKPNFSRMIDKAISLISDKFDPFHGDFSEDSGTLSINLKGIGEYLFNKQPSTLQLWGSSPLTGPCRFDLVEDKWIHSRKKIDLEKYINEEINKINVEGYTTPWVIRPPPGLIDPPGLNTP
;
A
#
# COMPACT_ATOMS: atom_id res chain seq x y z
N MET A 1 -11.74 29.13 4.83
CA MET A 1 -11.86 27.65 4.76
C MET A 1 -12.39 27.15 6.09
N PRO A 2 -13.31 26.17 6.12
CA PRO A 2 -13.74 25.59 7.38
C PRO A 2 -12.57 24.82 8.02
N PRO A 3 -12.37 24.93 9.34
CA PRO A 3 -11.34 24.16 10.04
C PRO A 3 -11.60 22.65 9.90
N LEU A 4 -10.51 21.86 9.88
CA LEU A 4 -10.60 20.39 9.89
C LEU A 4 -11.37 19.95 11.14
N THR A 5 -12.57 19.42 10.94
CA THR A 5 -13.41 18.86 12.02
C THR A 5 -13.15 17.36 12.15
N LYS A 6 -13.34 16.80 13.35
CA LYS A 6 -13.21 15.35 13.58
C LYS A 6 -14.03 14.48 12.61
N PRO A 7 -15.27 14.85 12.22
CA PRO A 7 -16.03 14.11 11.19
C PRO A 7 -15.36 14.12 9.81
N ASN A 8 -14.76 15.24 9.41
CA ASN A 8 -14.02 15.32 8.15
C ASN A 8 -12.79 14.43 8.18
N PHE A 9 -12.06 14.40 9.31
CA PHE A 9 -10.90 13.52 9.49
C PHE A 9 -11.26 12.04 9.32
N SER A 10 -12.31 11.56 10.00
CA SER A 10 -12.76 10.16 9.89
C SER A 10 -13.03 9.79 8.43
N ARG A 11 -13.82 10.62 7.74
CA ARG A 11 -14.13 10.40 6.31
C ARG A 11 -12.88 10.35 5.44
N MET A 12 -11.88 11.17 5.74
CA MET A 12 -10.62 11.19 4.99
C MET A 12 -9.74 9.98 5.29
N ILE A 13 -9.76 9.46 6.52
CA ILE A 13 -9.13 8.19 6.88
C ILE A 13 -9.79 7.04 6.13
N ASP A 14 -11.11 6.94 6.16
CA ASP A 14 -11.83 5.82 5.51
C ASP A 14 -11.54 5.76 4.01
N LYS A 15 -11.47 6.92 3.35
CA LYS A 15 -11.03 7.03 1.95
C LYS A 15 -9.60 6.56 1.73
N ALA A 16 -8.67 6.90 2.63
CA ALA A 16 -7.29 6.47 2.53
C ALA A 16 -7.15 4.95 2.70
N ILE A 17 -7.86 4.37 3.67
CA ILE A 17 -7.87 2.93 3.91
C ILE A 17 -8.42 2.19 2.70
N SER A 18 -9.57 2.62 2.16
CA SER A 18 -10.13 2.05 0.93
C SER A 18 -9.13 2.09 -0.23
N LEU A 19 -8.50 3.26 -0.46
CA LEU A 19 -7.50 3.41 -1.51
C LEU A 19 -6.30 2.47 -1.31
N ILE A 20 -5.82 2.31 -0.09
CA ILE A 20 -4.71 1.40 0.23
C ILE A 20 -5.13 -0.04 -0.06
N SER A 21 -6.29 -0.48 0.43
CA SER A 21 -6.80 -1.84 0.20
C SER A 21 -6.97 -2.13 -1.29
N ASP A 22 -7.61 -1.25 -2.04
CA ASP A 22 -7.85 -1.42 -3.48
C ASP A 22 -6.54 -1.54 -4.28
N LYS A 23 -5.50 -0.79 -3.87
CA LYS A 23 -4.19 -0.81 -4.55
C LYS A 23 -3.39 -2.07 -4.22
N PHE A 24 -3.55 -2.64 -3.03
CA PHE A 24 -2.85 -3.85 -2.61
C PHE A 24 -3.61 -5.15 -2.90
N ASP A 25 -4.90 -5.10 -3.24
CA ASP A 25 -5.73 -6.26 -3.59
C ASP A 25 -5.08 -7.21 -4.63
N PRO A 26 -4.42 -6.72 -5.72
CA PRO A 26 -3.77 -7.61 -6.69
C PRO A 26 -2.62 -8.46 -6.15
N PHE A 27 -2.11 -8.14 -4.95
CA PHE A 27 -1.03 -8.89 -4.30
C PHE A 27 -1.55 -10.01 -3.40
N HIS A 28 -2.87 -10.20 -3.31
CA HIS A 28 -3.52 -11.23 -2.49
C HIS A 28 -3.01 -11.23 -1.03
N GLY A 29 -2.90 -10.03 -0.45
CA GLY A 29 -2.48 -9.83 0.93
C GLY A 29 -3.56 -10.19 1.95
N ASP A 30 -3.15 -10.50 3.17
CA ASP A 30 -4.04 -10.61 4.32
C ASP A 30 -4.24 -9.23 4.95
N PHE A 31 -5.47 -8.73 4.95
CA PHE A 31 -5.84 -7.43 5.52
C PHE A 31 -6.51 -7.63 6.87
N SER A 32 -6.06 -6.90 7.89
CA SER A 32 -6.69 -6.86 9.21
C SER A 32 -6.72 -5.45 9.77
N GLU A 33 -7.78 -5.11 10.51
CA GLU A 33 -7.85 -3.83 11.23
C GLU A 33 -8.09 -4.11 12.71
N ASP A 34 -7.19 -3.63 13.56
CA ASP A 34 -7.32 -3.70 15.02
C ASP A 34 -7.06 -2.32 15.64
N SER A 35 -7.98 -1.86 16.49
CA SER A 35 -7.81 -0.67 17.33
C SER A 35 -7.32 0.60 16.57
N GLY A 36 -7.73 0.76 15.31
CA GLY A 36 -7.32 1.89 14.46
C GLY A 36 -6.00 1.69 13.71
N THR A 37 -5.42 0.49 13.75
CA THR A 37 -4.28 0.08 12.93
C THR A 37 -4.73 -0.88 11.84
N LEU A 38 -4.52 -0.51 10.58
CA LEU A 38 -4.65 -1.40 9.43
C LEU A 38 -3.32 -2.12 9.22
N SER A 39 -3.35 -3.44 9.16
CA SER A 39 -2.21 -4.29 8.87
C SER A 39 -2.44 -5.05 7.57
N ILE A 40 -1.45 -5.06 6.69
CA ILE A 40 -1.50 -5.68 5.37
C ILE A 40 -0.28 -6.58 5.24
N ASN A 41 -0.49 -7.88 5.34
CA ASN A 41 0.58 -8.86 5.17
C ASN A 41 0.66 -9.28 3.71
N LEU A 42 1.73 -8.89 3.04
CA LEU A 42 2.01 -9.32 1.67
C LEU A 42 3.05 -10.44 1.69
N LYS A 43 2.64 -11.64 1.27
CA LYS A 43 3.51 -12.82 1.30
C LYS A 43 4.76 -12.62 0.45
N GLY A 44 5.93 -12.79 1.06
CA GLY A 44 7.23 -12.63 0.41
C GLY A 44 7.77 -11.20 0.37
N ILE A 45 6.99 -10.21 0.81
CA ILE A 45 7.38 -8.79 0.87
C ILE A 45 7.50 -8.34 2.32
N GLY A 46 6.49 -8.66 3.14
CA GLY A 46 6.41 -8.26 4.54
C GLY A 46 5.10 -7.56 4.87
N GLU A 47 5.06 -6.95 6.04
CA GLU A 47 3.85 -6.35 6.60
C GLU A 47 3.88 -4.82 6.50
N TYR A 48 2.84 -4.24 5.90
CA TYR A 48 2.57 -2.82 5.95
C TYR A 48 1.63 -2.52 7.11
N LEU A 49 1.97 -1.52 7.91
CA LEU A 49 1.13 -1.06 9.03
C LEU A 49 0.72 0.39 8.81
N PHE A 50 -0.56 0.69 8.95
CA PHE A 50 -1.10 2.05 8.88
C PHE A 50 -1.91 2.35 10.14
N ASN A 51 -1.38 3.22 11.00
CA ASN A 51 -2.00 3.60 12.26
C ASN A 51 -2.70 4.97 12.14
N LYS A 52 -4.01 4.98 12.38
CA LYS A 52 -4.86 6.17 12.40
C LYS A 52 -4.53 6.97 13.69
N GLN A 53 -4.11 8.23 13.57
CA GLN A 53 -3.81 9.10 14.72
C GLN A 53 -4.75 10.32 14.78
N PRO A 54 -5.98 10.16 15.33
CA PRO A 54 -6.97 11.24 15.39
C PRO A 54 -6.57 12.45 16.25
N SER A 55 -5.71 12.23 17.25
CA SER A 55 -5.25 13.29 18.16
C SER A 55 -4.33 14.29 17.45
N THR A 56 -3.50 13.83 16.52
CA THR A 56 -2.57 14.66 15.75
C THR A 56 -3.04 14.95 14.33
N LEU A 57 -4.20 14.41 13.94
CA LEU A 57 -4.74 14.46 12.57
C LEU A 57 -3.76 13.89 11.52
N GLN A 58 -3.11 12.78 11.87
CA GLN A 58 -2.12 12.13 11.03
C GLN A 58 -2.50 10.67 10.72
N LEU A 59 -1.85 10.15 9.68
CA LEU A 59 -1.78 8.73 9.39
C LEU A 59 -0.30 8.34 9.44
N TRP A 60 0.03 7.36 10.27
CA TRP A 60 1.40 6.86 10.38
C TRP A 60 1.49 5.54 9.63
N GLY A 61 2.53 5.38 8.81
CA GLY A 61 2.77 4.17 8.04
C GLY A 61 4.08 3.51 8.44
N SER A 62 4.14 2.20 8.33
CA SER A 62 5.36 1.41 8.33
C SER A 62 5.35 0.56 7.07
N SER A 63 6.35 0.75 6.23
CA SER A 63 6.58 -0.09 5.04
C SER A 63 7.73 -1.06 5.30
N PRO A 64 7.63 -2.33 4.88
CA PRO A 64 8.75 -3.26 4.89
C PRO A 64 9.85 -2.86 3.88
N LEU A 65 9.56 -2.03 2.88
CA LEU A 65 10.49 -1.61 1.84
C LEU A 65 11.14 -0.25 2.13
N THR A 66 10.37 0.70 2.69
CA THR A 66 10.84 2.08 2.90
C THR A 66 10.89 2.52 4.36
N GLY A 67 10.46 1.65 5.28
CA GLY A 67 10.45 1.92 6.70
C GLY A 67 9.33 2.88 7.11
N PRO A 68 9.49 3.60 8.23
CA PRO A 68 8.42 4.41 8.81
C PRO A 68 8.19 5.71 8.02
N CYS A 69 6.91 6.01 7.79
CA CYS A 69 6.43 7.20 7.11
C CYS A 69 5.27 7.86 7.87
N ARG A 70 5.00 9.12 7.53
CA ARG A 70 3.94 9.93 8.15
C ARG A 70 3.25 10.74 7.07
N PHE A 71 1.93 10.86 7.20
CA PHE A 71 1.08 11.65 6.32
C PHE A 71 0.31 12.68 7.13
N ASP A 72 0.39 13.92 6.69
CA ASP A 72 -0.35 15.05 7.23
C ASP A 72 -1.57 15.31 6.33
N LEU A 73 -2.72 15.58 6.93
CA LEU A 73 -3.92 15.95 6.17
C LEU A 73 -3.86 17.44 5.81
N VAL A 74 -3.64 17.73 4.52
CA VAL A 74 -3.54 19.09 3.98
C VAL A 74 -4.55 19.22 2.84
N GLU A 75 -5.49 20.17 2.96
CA GLU A 75 -6.50 20.44 1.92
C GLU A 75 -7.24 19.17 1.43
N ASP A 76 -7.71 18.36 2.38
CA ASP A 76 -8.38 17.08 2.09
C ASP A 76 -7.52 16.07 1.29
N LYS A 77 -6.19 16.16 1.43
CA LYS A 77 -5.24 15.18 0.88
C LYS A 77 -4.24 14.73 1.93
N TRP A 78 -3.88 13.46 1.87
CA TRP A 78 -2.82 12.88 2.69
C TRP A 78 -1.47 13.13 2.03
N ILE A 79 -0.66 14.01 2.63
CA ILE A 79 0.64 14.40 2.10
C ILE A 79 1.76 13.80 2.93
N HIS A 80 2.66 13.07 2.29
CA HIS A 80 3.82 12.47 2.93
C HIS A 80 4.75 13.56 3.50
N SER A 81 5.02 13.53 4.81
CA SER A 81 5.70 14.63 5.51
C SER A 81 7.09 14.93 4.96
N ARG A 82 7.88 13.90 4.62
CA ARG A 82 9.25 14.03 4.05
C ARG A 82 9.26 14.29 2.53
N LYS A 83 8.64 13.40 1.74
CA LYS A 83 8.67 13.44 0.27
C LYS A 83 7.78 14.51 -0.36
N LYS A 84 6.81 15.06 0.39
CA LYS A 84 5.82 16.04 -0.11
C LYS A 84 5.03 15.55 -1.32
N ILE A 85 4.78 14.24 -1.38
CA ILE A 85 3.90 13.60 -2.38
C ILE A 85 2.60 13.17 -1.72
N ASP A 86 1.55 12.98 -2.51
CA ASP A 86 0.29 12.43 -2.00
C ASP A 86 0.41 10.93 -1.67
N LEU A 87 -0.54 10.46 -0.85
CA LEU A 87 -0.63 9.06 -0.44
C LEU A 87 -0.74 8.13 -1.65
N GLU A 88 -1.55 8.47 -2.66
CA GLU A 88 -1.73 7.59 -3.81
C GLU A 88 -0.42 7.38 -4.58
N LYS A 89 0.31 8.46 -4.86
CA LYS A 89 1.63 8.41 -5.51
C LYS A 89 2.63 7.63 -4.66
N TYR A 90 2.62 7.81 -3.34
CA TYR A 90 3.45 7.01 -2.45
C TYR A 90 3.14 5.52 -2.56
N ILE A 91 1.88 5.12 -2.51
CA ILE A 91 1.47 3.70 -2.63
C ILE A 91 1.84 3.14 -4.00
N ASN A 92 1.63 3.90 -5.08
CA ASN A 92 2.05 3.50 -6.42
C ASN A 92 3.58 3.31 -6.52
N GLU A 93 4.39 4.14 -5.84
CA GLU A 93 5.85 3.95 -5.76
C GLU A 93 6.22 2.64 -5.04
N GLU A 94 5.55 2.31 -3.94
CA GLU A 94 5.78 1.05 -3.22
C GLU A 94 5.39 -0.17 -4.06
N ILE A 95 4.25 -0.11 -4.75
CA ILE A 95 3.79 -1.15 -5.68
C ILE A 95 4.78 -1.34 -6.83
N ASN A 96 5.33 -0.26 -7.37
CA ASN A 96 6.34 -0.36 -8.43
C ASN A 96 7.60 -1.06 -7.93
N LYS A 97 8.04 -0.81 -6.70
CA LYS A 97 9.17 -1.54 -6.11
C LYS A 97 8.88 -3.01 -5.95
N ILE A 98 7.69 -3.36 -5.48
CA ILE A 98 7.24 -4.76 -5.39
C ILE A 98 7.36 -5.46 -6.76
N ASN A 99 6.87 -4.80 -7.82
CA ASN A 99 6.87 -5.35 -9.18
C ASN A 99 8.28 -5.43 -9.80
N VAL A 100 9.14 -4.44 -9.56
CA VAL A 100 10.49 -4.35 -10.14
C VAL A 100 11.47 -5.30 -9.44
N GLU A 101 11.37 -5.45 -8.12
CA GLU A 101 12.25 -6.32 -7.33
C GLU A 101 11.87 -7.80 -7.40
N GLY A 102 10.86 -8.15 -8.21
CA GLY A 102 10.51 -9.55 -8.51
C GLY A 102 9.81 -10.28 -7.37
N TYR A 103 9.21 -9.55 -6.42
CA TYR A 103 8.38 -10.13 -5.34
C TYR A 103 7.02 -10.65 -5.84
N THR A 104 6.93 -11.07 -7.10
CA THR A 104 5.73 -11.69 -7.64
C THR A 104 5.59 -13.09 -7.10
N THR A 105 4.35 -13.47 -6.80
CA THR A 105 3.93 -14.80 -6.36
C THR A 105 4.64 -15.93 -7.13
N PRO A 106 4.90 -17.09 -6.48
CA PRO A 106 5.61 -18.21 -7.10
C PRO A 106 4.88 -18.87 -8.30
N TRP A 107 3.73 -18.35 -8.74
CA TRP A 107 2.89 -18.96 -9.78
C TRP A 107 2.75 -18.15 -11.07
N VAL A 108 3.29 -16.93 -11.16
CA VAL A 108 3.35 -16.22 -12.45
C VAL A 108 4.78 -16.34 -12.97
N ILE A 109 5.10 -17.47 -13.61
CA ILE A 109 6.27 -17.56 -14.47
C ILE A 109 6.00 -16.60 -15.65
N ARG A 110 6.45 -15.35 -15.54
CA ARG A 110 6.75 -14.58 -16.73
C ARG A 110 8.07 -15.14 -17.27
N PRO A 111 8.09 -15.79 -18.44
CA PRO A 111 9.37 -16.12 -19.04
C PRO A 111 10.10 -14.79 -19.35
N PRO A 112 11.43 -14.73 -19.20
CA PRO A 112 12.18 -13.55 -19.57
C PRO A 112 11.93 -13.22 -21.05
N PRO A 113 11.83 -11.93 -21.42
CA PRO A 113 11.65 -11.55 -22.82
C PRO A 113 12.84 -12.06 -23.63
N GLY A 114 12.60 -13.07 -24.46
CA GLY A 114 13.61 -13.71 -25.32
C GLY A 114 13.73 -15.23 -25.20
N LEU A 115 13.02 -15.91 -24.29
CA LEU A 115 12.96 -17.38 -24.29
C LEU A 115 11.74 -17.85 -25.08
N ILE A 116 12.00 -18.55 -26.19
CA ILE A 116 11.00 -19.23 -27.02
C ILE A 116 10.43 -20.39 -26.19
N ASP A 117 9.10 -20.52 -26.09
CA ASP A 117 8.47 -21.64 -25.37
C ASP A 117 8.96 -22.99 -25.95
N PRO A 118 9.39 -23.96 -25.12
CA PRO A 118 9.65 -25.31 -25.61
C PRO A 118 8.33 -26.00 -25.95
N PRO A 119 8.24 -26.72 -27.09
CA PRO A 119 7.02 -27.40 -27.48
C PRO A 119 6.82 -28.66 -26.63
N GLY A 120 5.65 -28.75 -26.01
CA GLY A 120 5.06 -30.02 -25.55
C GLY A 120 5.33 -30.37 -24.09
N LEU A 121 4.37 -30.05 -23.22
CA LEU A 121 4.17 -30.82 -22.00
C LEU A 121 3.14 -31.91 -22.30
N ASN A 122 3.63 -33.12 -22.60
CA ASN A 122 2.81 -34.32 -22.53
C ASN A 122 2.42 -34.53 -21.06
N THR A 123 1.13 -34.45 -20.78
CA THR A 123 0.50 -34.96 -19.55
C THR A 123 0.56 -36.49 -19.55
N PRO A 124 1.06 -37.15 -18.49
CA PRO A 124 0.60 -38.49 -18.16
C PRO A 124 -0.81 -38.46 -17.57
#